data_AF-A0A7I5E8R8-F1
#
_entry.id   AF-A0A7I5E8R8-F1
#
_cell.length_a   1.000
_cell.length_b   1.000
_cell.length_c   1.000
_cell.angle_alpha   90.00
_cell.angle_beta   90.00
_cell.angle_gamma   90.00
#
_symmetry.space_group_name_H-M   'P 1'
#
loop_
_entity.id
_entity.type
_entity.pdbx_description
1 polymer ?
#
loop_
_entity_poly.entity_id
_entity_poly.type
_entity_poly.pdbx_seq_one_letter_code
_entity_poly.pdbx_strand_id
1 'polypeptide(L)'
;MVRNRRRRQSDCAEHEKSIQKQLCQRSYGLSYVNESGRTSWPLPQRIAFGHCQRLNREEGFLFFDPASPGSPYWGARTTHAYNVLVKLIKSEYLKHGFSEAVTPNMYSGSLWEPYGRWQHFSQEISRIAMMRADMLTVSCSGHCLFYGHRTPSFTELPIRYSDFGVIHRSNGVSNPLPLPYACHLLEDDSHIFCRPDQIAHEIKKCIEFISFLYEKVMKFTVEAELCTRSHDCCLGDAFLWDATEKVLKEEFQRRGRTLKMREGAAPYYGPKINLKLRDPNGLYHIYGSIQLDVEMPEGFDLGYIGDDRKRHRPVLIHRAIVPPAETILAIISTQCGECWPFWLSLHQVNVLPVCTVSIPYARRIAKEFTDANYEVEANFECAGTLNRRIKNSIGSKPNFTLVVGRTEIANGTVNVRTRNDLVLGEFTIKEVLRQFRSFEEDYSTDRQCIEAFMRCRGRERSWFP
;
A
#
# COMPACT_ATOMS: atom_id res chain seq x y z
N MET A 1 -50.86 -14.20 -3.31
CA MET A 1 -50.47 -13.41 -2.13
C MET A 1 -49.00 -12.93 -2.22
N VAL A 2 -48.60 -12.23 -3.29
CA VAL A 2 -47.20 -11.76 -3.51
C VAL A 2 -47.14 -10.23 -3.79
N ARG A 3 -48.24 -9.50 -3.55
CA ARG A 3 -48.32 -8.05 -3.84
C ARG A 3 -48.25 -7.12 -2.61
N ASN A 4 -48.30 -7.64 -1.37
CA ASN A 4 -48.41 -6.79 -0.17
C ASN A 4 -47.18 -6.72 0.75
N ARG A 5 -46.04 -7.33 0.40
CA ARG A 5 -44.78 -7.16 1.18
C ARG A 5 -43.87 -6.01 0.72
N ARG A 6 -44.10 -5.44 -0.47
CA ARG A 6 -43.28 -4.32 -1.00
C ARG A 6 -43.61 -2.93 -0.40
N ARG A 7 -44.71 -2.80 0.34
CA ARG A 7 -45.20 -1.50 0.86
C ARG A 7 -44.79 -1.17 2.30
N ARG A 8 -44.03 -2.03 3.00
CA ARG A 8 -43.53 -1.75 4.36
C ARG A 8 -42.03 -1.45 4.45
N GLN A 9 -41.30 -1.57 3.33
CA GLN A 9 -39.88 -1.17 3.24
C GLN A 9 -39.68 0.22 2.61
N SER A 10 -40.74 0.81 2.04
CA SER A 10 -40.68 2.16 1.43
C SER A 10 -40.66 3.30 2.44
N ASP A 11 -41.17 3.09 3.66
CA ASP A 11 -41.48 4.21 4.56
C ASP A 11 -40.30 4.57 5.50
N CYS A 12 -39.17 3.85 5.42
CA CYS A 12 -37.91 4.24 6.08
C CYS A 12 -36.91 4.92 5.13
N ALA A 13 -37.23 5.04 3.84
CA ALA A 13 -36.31 5.55 2.80
C ALA A 13 -36.69 6.93 2.25
N GLU A 14 -37.69 7.60 2.82
CA GLU A 14 -38.04 8.99 2.45
C GLU A 14 -37.60 9.95 3.56
N HIS A 15 -36.29 10.22 3.65
CA HIS A 15 -35.75 11.44 4.26
C HIS A 15 -34.31 11.75 3.82
N GLU A 16 -33.91 11.37 2.60
CA GLU A 16 -32.70 11.97 2.01
C GLU A 16 -33.05 13.34 1.42
N LYS A 17 -33.01 14.34 2.31
CA LYS A 17 -32.94 15.75 1.93
C LYS A 17 -31.82 15.90 0.89
N SER A 18 -32.15 16.48 -0.26
CA SER A 18 -31.19 17.18 -1.11
C SER A 18 -30.44 18.19 -0.23
N ILE A 19 -29.27 17.80 0.29
CA ILE A 19 -28.38 18.73 0.97
C ILE A 19 -27.67 19.51 -0.13
N GLN A 20 -28.26 20.64 -0.50
CA GLN A 20 -27.52 21.75 -1.08
C GLN A 20 -26.51 22.16 0.00
N LYS A 21 -25.33 21.54 0.03
CA LYS A 21 -24.31 21.75 1.07
C LYS A 21 -23.88 23.21 0.98
N GLN A 22 -24.45 24.06 1.85
CA GLN A 22 -23.96 25.40 2.07
C GLN A 22 -22.50 25.26 2.53
N LEU A 23 -21.56 25.87 1.79
CA LEU A 23 -20.14 25.83 2.13
C LEU A 23 -19.95 26.54 3.48
N CYS A 24 -19.72 25.77 4.54
CA CYS A 24 -19.44 26.30 5.86
C CYS A 24 -17.92 26.49 6.04
N GLN A 25 -17.51 27.67 6.51
CA GLN A 25 -16.15 27.88 6.97
C GLN A 25 -15.96 27.16 8.31
N ARG A 26 -15.04 26.20 8.37
CA ARG A 26 -14.69 25.48 9.60
C ARG A 26 -13.41 26.06 10.19
N SER A 27 -13.52 26.67 11.38
CA SER A 27 -12.37 27.12 12.17
C SER A 27 -11.96 26.03 13.16
N TYR A 28 -10.68 25.68 13.17
CA TYR A 28 -10.11 24.72 14.12
C TYR A 28 -9.39 25.48 15.24
N GLY A 29 -9.64 25.11 16.49
CA GLY A 29 -9.00 25.69 17.67
C GLY A 29 -8.72 24.61 18.72
N LEU A 30 -7.61 24.75 19.43
CA LEU A 30 -7.25 23.90 20.57
C LEU A 30 -7.18 24.79 21.82
N SER A 31 -7.92 24.43 22.85
CA SER A 31 -7.83 25.08 24.17
C SER A 31 -6.88 24.30 25.07
N TYR A 32 -6.12 25.02 25.89
CA TYR A 32 -5.21 24.45 26.86
C TYR A 32 -5.50 25.05 28.23
N VAL A 33 -5.36 24.24 29.28
CA VAL A 33 -5.58 24.68 30.67
C VAL A 33 -4.47 25.64 31.12
N ASN A 34 -3.26 25.50 30.57
CA ASN A 34 -2.10 26.33 30.89
C ASN A 34 -1.11 26.38 29.71
N GLU A 35 -0.12 27.26 29.79
CA GLU A 35 0.87 27.50 28.74
C GLU A 35 1.82 26.31 28.50
N SER A 36 2.02 25.46 29.51
CA SER A 36 2.75 24.19 29.38
C SER A 36 1.98 23.15 28.56
N GLY A 37 0.65 23.17 28.59
CA GLY A 37 -0.20 22.36 27.70
C GLY A 37 -0.06 22.74 26.22
N ARG A 38 0.22 24.01 25.93
CA ARG A 38 0.45 24.50 24.55
C ARG A 38 1.75 23.98 23.94
N THR A 39 2.79 23.80 24.76
CA THR A 39 4.11 23.29 24.34
C THR A 39 4.19 21.77 24.32
N SER A 40 3.30 21.08 25.05
CA SER A 40 3.20 19.60 25.04
C SER A 40 2.32 19.04 23.93
N TRP A 41 1.56 19.87 23.20
CA TRP A 41 0.90 19.42 21.97
C TRP A 41 1.96 18.90 21.00
N PRO A 42 1.84 17.67 20.47
CA PRO A 42 2.88 17.11 19.64
C PRO A 42 3.06 17.97 18.38
N LEU A 43 4.19 18.70 18.32
CA LEU A 43 4.75 19.28 17.08
C LEU A 43 4.64 18.33 15.87
N PRO A 44 4.79 16.99 15.99
CA PRO A 44 4.61 16.04 14.90
C PRO A 44 3.29 16.17 14.12
N GLN A 45 2.19 16.52 14.77
CA GLN A 45 0.85 16.57 14.15
C GLN A 45 0.65 17.75 13.20
N ARG A 46 1.41 18.83 13.35
CA ARG A 46 1.38 19.98 12.43
C ARG A 46 2.23 19.77 11.18
N ILE A 47 3.30 18.99 11.29
CA ILE A 47 4.31 18.82 10.24
C ILE A 47 3.85 17.72 9.26
N ALA A 48 3.20 16.67 9.76
CA ALA A 48 2.74 15.54 8.94
C ALA A 48 1.60 15.87 7.96
N PHE A 49 0.73 16.82 8.26
CA PHE A 49 -0.40 17.20 7.39
C PHE A 49 0.01 17.90 6.08
N GLY A 50 1.31 18.20 5.90
CA GLY A 50 1.83 18.87 4.71
C GLY A 50 2.93 18.11 3.96
N HIS A 51 3.43 16.98 4.48
CA HIS A 51 4.57 16.29 3.86
C HIS A 51 4.25 15.80 2.45
N CYS A 52 3.16 15.05 2.28
CA CYS A 52 2.78 14.56 0.95
C CYS A 52 2.42 15.72 0.00
N GLN A 53 1.74 16.76 0.46
CA GLN A 53 1.39 17.92 -0.36
C GLN A 53 2.62 18.73 -0.76
N ARG A 54 3.60 18.84 0.14
CA ARG A 54 4.89 19.47 -0.15
C ARG A 54 5.70 18.63 -1.13
N LEU A 55 5.78 17.31 -0.93
CA LEU A 55 6.40 16.38 -1.87
C LEU A 55 5.75 16.46 -3.26
N ASN A 56 4.42 16.55 -3.33
CA ASN A 56 3.71 16.73 -4.60
C ASN A 56 4.13 18.04 -5.29
N ARG A 57 4.28 19.14 -4.52
CA ARG A 57 4.62 20.46 -5.05
C ARG A 57 6.10 20.61 -5.43
N GLU A 58 7.00 20.10 -4.59
CA GLU A 58 8.44 20.35 -4.67
C GLU A 58 9.18 19.25 -5.43
N GLU A 59 8.77 17.99 -5.26
CA GLU A 59 9.47 16.81 -5.80
C GLU A 59 8.66 16.09 -6.90
N GLY A 60 7.45 16.57 -7.21
CA GLY A 60 6.57 15.97 -8.20
C GLY A 60 6.13 14.55 -7.84
N PHE A 61 6.00 14.25 -6.53
CA PHE A 61 5.63 12.92 -6.04
C PHE A 61 4.33 12.41 -6.69
N LEU A 62 3.23 13.14 -6.55
CA LEU A 62 2.03 12.98 -7.37
C LEU A 62 1.57 14.35 -7.87
N PHE A 63 1.25 14.46 -9.15
CA PHE A 63 0.69 15.67 -9.75
C PHE A 63 -0.81 15.50 -9.98
N PHE A 64 -1.61 16.54 -9.76
CA PHE A 64 -3.06 16.52 -9.96
C PHE A 64 -3.46 17.68 -10.86
N ASP A 65 -4.20 17.38 -11.92
CA ASP A 65 -4.65 18.37 -12.90
C ASP A 65 -6.19 18.44 -12.94
N PRO A 66 -6.79 19.64 -13.06
CA PRO A 66 -8.24 19.79 -13.24
C PRO A 66 -8.81 19.04 -14.47
N ALA A 67 -8.00 18.70 -15.47
CA ALA A 67 -8.41 17.89 -16.60
C ALA A 67 -8.79 16.45 -16.21
N SER A 68 -8.27 15.93 -15.10
CA SER A 68 -8.66 14.63 -14.54
C SER A 68 -8.79 14.71 -13.01
N PRO A 69 -9.87 15.32 -12.50
CA PRO A 69 -10.02 15.59 -11.07
C PRO A 69 -9.96 14.31 -10.23
N GLY A 70 -9.01 14.28 -9.30
CA GLY A 70 -8.79 13.13 -8.42
C GLY A 70 -8.08 11.94 -9.06
N SER A 71 -7.52 12.09 -10.26
CA SER A 71 -6.61 11.09 -10.84
C SER A 71 -5.18 11.63 -10.81
N PRO A 72 -4.28 11.04 -10.00
CA PRO A 72 -2.91 11.50 -9.93
C PRO A 72 -2.11 11.07 -11.16
N TYR A 73 -1.24 11.97 -11.61
CA TYR A 73 -0.15 11.69 -12.54
C TYR A 73 1.09 11.28 -11.75
N TRP A 74 1.72 10.20 -12.19
CA TRP A 74 2.92 9.65 -11.57
C TRP A 74 4.17 10.11 -12.32
N GLY A 75 5.09 10.79 -11.62
CA GLY A 75 6.41 11.12 -12.16
C GLY A 75 7.32 9.91 -12.26
N ALA A 76 8.46 10.03 -12.95
CA ALA A 76 9.39 8.91 -13.17
C ALA A 76 9.87 8.26 -11.85
N ARG A 77 10.34 9.07 -10.89
CA ARG A 77 10.81 8.59 -9.58
C ARG A 77 9.71 7.92 -8.76
N THR A 78 8.50 8.48 -8.76
CA THR A 78 7.37 7.88 -8.06
C THR A 78 6.92 6.58 -8.72
N THR A 79 6.96 6.53 -10.05
CA THR A 79 6.69 5.32 -10.83
C THR A 79 7.73 4.23 -10.54
N HIS A 80 9.00 4.59 -10.34
CA HIS A 80 10.02 3.67 -9.85
C HIS A 80 9.61 3.06 -8.49
N ALA A 81 9.30 3.90 -7.50
CA ALA A 81 8.90 3.42 -6.18
C ALA A 81 7.64 2.54 -6.23
N TYR A 82 6.66 2.91 -7.07
CA TYR A 82 5.49 2.08 -7.37
C TYR A 82 5.89 0.70 -7.91
N ASN A 83 6.76 0.64 -8.93
CA ASN A 83 7.18 -0.61 -9.54
C ASN A 83 7.94 -1.52 -8.56
N VAL A 84 8.80 -0.94 -7.73
CA VAL A 84 9.49 -1.67 -6.66
C VAL A 84 8.49 -2.27 -5.67
N LEU A 85 7.53 -1.46 -5.21
CA LEU A 85 6.50 -1.91 -4.28
C LEU A 85 5.63 -3.03 -4.88
N VAL A 86 5.15 -2.86 -6.11
CA VAL A 86 4.36 -3.88 -6.81
C VAL A 86 5.17 -5.16 -6.99
N LYS A 87 6.44 -5.06 -7.38
CA LYS A 87 7.34 -6.22 -7.50
C LYS A 87 7.48 -6.97 -6.19
N LEU A 88 7.66 -6.26 -5.07
CA LEU A 88 7.69 -6.85 -3.73
C LEU A 88 6.38 -7.62 -3.45
N ILE A 89 5.23 -6.97 -3.59
CA ILE A 89 3.93 -7.56 -3.27
C ILE A 89 3.64 -8.77 -4.17
N LYS A 90 3.91 -8.67 -5.47
CA LYS A 90 3.79 -9.78 -6.43
C LYS A 90 4.67 -10.97 -6.06
N SER A 91 5.90 -10.71 -5.61
CA SER A 91 6.80 -11.79 -5.18
C SER A 91 6.27 -12.55 -3.95
N GLU A 92 5.61 -11.85 -3.03
CA GLU A 92 4.93 -12.47 -1.89
C GLU A 92 3.65 -13.19 -2.33
N TYR A 93 2.87 -12.62 -3.24
CA TYR A 93 1.71 -13.31 -3.81
C TYR A 93 2.10 -14.66 -4.42
N LEU A 94 3.18 -14.72 -5.18
CA LEU A 94 3.70 -15.97 -5.74
C LEU A 94 4.10 -16.98 -4.65
N LYS A 95 4.82 -16.56 -3.60
CA LYS A 95 5.20 -17.43 -2.47
C LYS A 95 4.00 -17.99 -1.72
N HIS A 96 2.92 -17.22 -1.65
CA HIS A 96 1.67 -17.59 -0.99
C HIS A 96 0.70 -18.37 -1.91
N GLY A 97 1.09 -18.66 -3.15
CA GLY A 97 0.31 -19.47 -4.09
C GLY A 97 -0.85 -18.71 -4.74
N PHE A 98 -0.73 -17.40 -4.90
CA PHE A 98 -1.64 -16.59 -5.70
C PHE A 98 -1.23 -16.64 -7.17
N SER A 99 -2.24 -16.64 -8.04
CA SER A 99 -2.08 -16.44 -9.47
C SER A 99 -2.53 -15.04 -9.83
N GLU A 100 -1.70 -14.30 -10.55
CA GLU A 100 -2.09 -12.99 -11.05
C GLU A 100 -3.18 -13.15 -12.12
N ALA A 101 -4.28 -12.42 -11.96
CA ALA A 101 -5.35 -12.32 -12.92
C ALA A 101 -5.45 -10.87 -13.39
N VAL A 102 -5.90 -10.68 -14.63
CA VAL A 102 -6.22 -9.37 -15.18
C VAL A 102 -7.70 -9.40 -15.54
N THR A 103 -8.49 -8.64 -14.80
CA THR A 103 -9.93 -8.54 -15.05
C THR A 103 -10.27 -7.25 -15.79
N PRO A 104 -11.36 -7.20 -16.57
CA PRO A 104 -11.81 -5.95 -17.21
C PRO A 104 -12.10 -4.84 -16.18
N ASN A 105 -11.92 -3.58 -16.58
CA ASN A 105 -12.31 -2.41 -15.76
C ASN A 105 -13.72 -1.90 -16.07
N MET A 106 -14.43 -2.52 -17.02
CA MET A 106 -15.78 -2.12 -17.43
C MET A 106 -16.70 -3.33 -17.47
N TYR A 107 -17.87 -3.19 -16.85
CA TYR A 107 -18.89 -4.25 -16.82
C TYR A 107 -20.27 -3.68 -17.15
N SER A 108 -21.17 -4.53 -17.65
CA SER A 108 -22.56 -4.15 -17.79
C SER A 108 -23.18 -3.89 -16.42
N GLY A 109 -24.03 -2.86 -16.31
CA GLY A 109 -24.77 -2.58 -15.06
C GLY A 109 -25.59 -3.77 -14.55
N SER A 110 -26.03 -4.65 -15.47
CA SER A 110 -26.72 -5.91 -15.16
C SER A 110 -25.92 -6.87 -14.26
N LEU A 111 -24.60 -6.69 -14.13
CA LEU A 111 -23.77 -7.46 -13.21
C LEU A 111 -24.07 -7.16 -11.73
N TRP A 112 -24.54 -5.94 -11.43
CA TRP A 112 -24.73 -5.45 -10.06
C TRP A 112 -26.17 -5.57 -9.56
N GLU A 113 -27.11 -5.79 -10.47
CA GLU A 113 -28.55 -5.86 -10.21
C GLU A 113 -29.02 -7.11 -9.44
N PRO A 114 -28.53 -8.34 -9.73
CA PRO A 114 -29.23 -9.54 -9.26
C PRO A 114 -29.08 -9.81 -7.75
N TYR A 115 -28.29 -9.02 -7.00
CA TYR A 115 -27.96 -9.30 -5.59
C TYR A 115 -28.01 -8.08 -4.66
N GLY A 116 -28.73 -7.01 -5.02
CA GLY A 116 -28.86 -5.86 -4.12
C GLY A 116 -27.63 -4.94 -4.06
N ARG A 117 -26.49 -5.33 -4.65
CA ARG A 117 -25.24 -4.57 -4.65
C ARG A 117 -25.40 -3.21 -5.30
N TRP A 118 -26.20 -3.12 -6.36
CA TRP A 118 -26.53 -1.84 -6.95
C TRP A 118 -27.15 -0.86 -5.95
N GLN A 119 -28.08 -1.31 -5.12
CA GLN A 119 -28.74 -0.48 -4.12
C GLN A 119 -27.74 0.02 -3.07
N HIS A 120 -26.70 -0.76 -2.76
CA HIS A 120 -25.68 -0.40 -1.77
C HIS A 120 -24.55 0.47 -2.35
N PHE A 121 -24.12 0.24 -3.59
CA PHE A 121 -22.89 0.82 -4.14
C PHE A 121 -23.11 1.72 -5.37
N SER A 122 -24.34 1.91 -5.85
CA SER A 122 -24.61 2.72 -7.06
C SER A 122 -24.09 4.16 -7.00
N GLN A 123 -23.96 4.73 -5.80
CA GLN A 123 -23.39 6.08 -5.61
C GLN A 123 -21.85 6.12 -5.76
N GLU A 124 -21.18 4.97 -5.60
CA GLU A 124 -19.73 4.79 -5.75
C GLU A 124 -19.30 4.47 -7.18
N ILE A 125 -20.24 4.00 -8.00
CA ILE A 125 -20.00 3.50 -9.35
C ILE A 125 -19.93 4.63 -10.37
N SER A 126 -18.76 4.78 -10.99
CA SER A 126 -18.57 5.66 -12.14
C SER A 126 -19.23 5.06 -13.38
N ARG A 127 -20.10 5.82 -14.07
CA ARG A 127 -20.83 5.32 -15.26
C ARG A 127 -20.39 6.00 -16.54
N ILE A 128 -20.29 5.21 -17.61
CA ILE A 128 -20.14 5.72 -18.97
C ILE A 128 -21.50 5.66 -19.67
N ALA A 129 -22.19 6.80 -19.71
CA ALA A 129 -23.58 6.90 -20.14
C ALA A 129 -23.84 6.31 -21.56
N MET A 130 -22.89 6.45 -22.48
CA MET A 130 -23.05 6.01 -23.87
C MET A 130 -22.95 4.49 -24.09
N MET A 131 -22.32 3.74 -23.17
CA MET A 131 -22.03 2.31 -23.38
C MET A 131 -22.93 1.36 -22.57
N ARG A 132 -23.86 1.88 -21.74
CA ARG A 132 -24.56 1.10 -20.70
C ARG A 132 -23.58 0.22 -19.90
N ALA A 133 -22.36 0.72 -19.72
CA ALA A 133 -21.27 0.07 -19.04
C ALA A 133 -20.82 0.96 -17.88
N ASP A 134 -20.56 0.32 -16.76
CA ASP A 134 -20.09 0.93 -15.53
C ASP A 134 -18.60 0.63 -15.38
N MET A 135 -17.83 1.62 -14.93
CA MET A 135 -16.43 1.42 -14.55
C MET A 135 -16.36 0.77 -13.18
N LEU A 136 -15.44 -0.18 -13.06
CA LEU A 136 -15.25 -1.03 -11.90
C LEU A 136 -15.02 -0.22 -10.61
N THR A 137 -15.77 -0.55 -9.57
CA THR A 137 -15.61 -0.02 -8.21
C THR A 137 -14.83 -0.93 -7.27
N VAL A 138 -14.79 -2.25 -7.56
CA VAL A 138 -14.08 -3.31 -6.82
C VAL A 138 -13.87 -4.56 -7.71
N SER A 139 -12.70 -5.22 -7.68
CA SER A 139 -12.35 -6.33 -8.62
C SER A 139 -13.09 -7.65 -8.38
N CYS A 140 -13.79 -7.77 -7.25
CA CYS A 140 -14.37 -9.02 -6.76
C CYS A 140 -15.28 -9.70 -7.80
N SER A 141 -16.10 -8.92 -8.51
CA SER A 141 -17.04 -9.44 -9.52
C SER A 141 -16.31 -10.06 -10.72
N GLY A 142 -15.20 -9.46 -11.15
CA GLY A 142 -14.35 -9.98 -12.22
C GLY A 142 -13.74 -11.33 -11.82
N HIS A 143 -13.21 -11.43 -10.61
CA HIS A 143 -12.67 -12.69 -10.09
C HIS A 143 -13.73 -13.78 -9.91
N CYS A 144 -14.97 -13.43 -9.55
CA CYS A 144 -16.07 -14.40 -9.48
C CYS A 144 -16.44 -14.94 -10.87
N LEU A 145 -16.54 -14.07 -11.89
CA LEU A 145 -16.73 -14.51 -13.27
C LEU A 145 -15.58 -15.39 -13.76
N PHE A 146 -14.34 -15.03 -13.40
CA PHE A 146 -13.16 -15.78 -13.80
C PHE A 146 -13.08 -17.16 -13.12
N TYR A 147 -13.42 -17.25 -11.82
CA TYR A 147 -13.59 -18.52 -11.13
C TYR A 147 -14.69 -19.36 -11.78
N GLY A 148 -15.87 -18.77 -12.00
CA GLY A 148 -17.05 -19.46 -12.54
C GLY A 148 -16.93 -19.89 -14.01
N HIS A 149 -15.93 -19.40 -14.74
CA HIS A 149 -15.63 -19.86 -16.10
C HIS A 149 -15.28 -21.36 -16.16
N ARG A 150 -14.82 -21.93 -15.04
CA ARG A 150 -14.55 -23.37 -14.90
C ARG A 150 -15.25 -23.93 -13.67
N THR A 151 -15.43 -25.24 -13.62
CA THR A 151 -15.91 -25.95 -12.43
C THR A 151 -14.74 -26.73 -11.82
N PRO A 152 -14.04 -26.17 -10.82
CA PRO A 152 -12.88 -26.81 -10.22
C PRO A 152 -13.27 -28.05 -9.39
N SER A 153 -12.34 -28.98 -9.27
CA SER A 153 -12.37 -30.08 -8.31
C SER A 153 -11.99 -29.58 -6.91
N PHE A 154 -12.48 -30.24 -5.86
CA PHE A 154 -12.08 -29.97 -4.48
C PHE A 154 -10.56 -30.03 -4.28
N THR A 155 -9.85 -30.82 -5.07
CA THR A 155 -8.37 -30.94 -5.04
C THR A 155 -7.63 -29.71 -5.53
N GLU A 156 -8.28 -28.87 -6.34
CA GLU A 156 -7.70 -27.63 -6.87
C GLU A 156 -7.86 -26.46 -5.87
N LEU A 157 -8.78 -26.60 -4.91
CA LEU A 157 -9.00 -25.59 -3.88
C LEU A 157 -7.92 -25.69 -2.79
N PRO A 158 -7.41 -24.55 -2.29
CA PRO A 158 -7.91 -23.19 -2.55
C PRO A 158 -7.32 -22.54 -3.82
N ILE A 159 -8.18 -21.87 -4.57
CA ILE A 159 -7.82 -21.05 -5.74
C ILE A 159 -7.67 -19.60 -5.28
N ARG A 160 -6.57 -18.95 -5.68
CA ARG A 160 -6.22 -17.61 -5.21
C ARG A 160 -5.91 -16.70 -6.39
N TYR A 161 -6.67 -15.63 -6.56
CA TYR A 161 -6.41 -14.61 -7.56
C TYR A 161 -5.93 -13.31 -6.89
N SER A 162 -4.97 -12.65 -7.52
CA SER A 162 -4.54 -11.30 -7.19
C SER A 162 -4.59 -10.45 -8.45
N ASP A 163 -5.07 -9.21 -8.34
CA ASP A 163 -5.17 -8.25 -9.44
C ASP A 163 -4.66 -6.89 -8.96
N PHE A 164 -3.76 -6.28 -9.73
CA PHE A 164 -3.31 -4.90 -9.51
C PHE A 164 -4.09 -3.95 -10.41
N GLY A 165 -5.42 -4.12 -10.37
CA GLY A 165 -6.37 -3.44 -11.23
C GLY A 165 -6.53 -1.97 -10.86
N VAL A 166 -6.95 -1.20 -11.85
CA VAL A 166 -7.37 0.19 -11.66
C VAL A 166 -8.84 0.18 -11.25
N ILE A 167 -9.15 0.79 -10.11
CA ILE A 167 -10.53 1.03 -9.70
C ILE A 167 -10.88 2.52 -9.75
N HIS A 168 -12.16 2.80 -10.00
CA HIS A 168 -12.68 4.16 -10.02
C HIS A 168 -13.83 4.35 -9.03
N ARG A 169 -13.72 5.32 -8.11
CA ARG A 169 -14.76 5.63 -7.10
C ARG A 169 -15.25 7.07 -7.25
N SER A 170 -16.55 7.25 -7.53
CA SER A 170 -17.15 8.56 -7.86
C SER A 170 -17.49 9.44 -6.66
N ASN A 171 -17.60 8.88 -5.45
CA ASN A 171 -18.10 9.60 -4.28
C ASN A 171 -17.00 10.16 -3.35
N GLY A 172 -15.73 9.97 -3.69
CA GLY A 172 -14.61 10.51 -2.89
C GLY A 172 -14.36 9.87 -1.55
N VAL A 173 -14.96 8.70 -1.27
CA VAL A 173 -14.83 8.05 0.04
C VAL A 173 -13.44 7.47 0.27
N SER A 174 -12.61 7.36 -0.76
CA SER A 174 -11.16 7.13 -0.66
C SER A 174 -10.42 8.41 -0.26
N ASN A 175 -10.60 8.85 0.98
CA ASN A 175 -9.77 9.89 1.56
C ASN A 175 -9.00 9.38 2.79
N PRO A 176 -8.06 8.44 2.61
CA PRO A 176 -7.02 8.27 3.60
C PRO A 176 -6.11 9.51 3.55
N LEU A 177 -6.07 10.29 4.63
CA LEU A 177 -4.97 11.21 4.87
C LEU A 177 -3.67 10.41 4.67
N PRO A 178 -2.80 10.76 3.70
CA PRO A 178 -2.35 12.12 3.41
C PRO A 178 -2.61 12.63 1.97
N LEU A 179 -3.45 11.96 1.18
CA LEU A 179 -3.67 12.34 -0.21
C LEU A 179 -4.78 13.39 -0.38
N PRO A 180 -4.72 14.23 -1.43
CA PRO A 180 -5.91 14.88 -1.97
C PRO A 180 -6.94 13.83 -2.40
N TYR A 181 -8.19 14.26 -2.56
CA TYR A 181 -9.28 13.44 -3.12
C TYR A 181 -8.77 12.63 -4.32
N ALA A 182 -8.83 11.29 -4.23
CA ALA A 182 -8.45 10.39 -5.29
C ALA A 182 -9.64 9.51 -5.69
N CYS A 183 -9.99 9.52 -6.97
CA CYS A 183 -11.07 8.73 -7.57
C CYS A 183 -10.55 7.62 -8.48
N HIS A 184 -9.26 7.61 -8.80
CA HIS A 184 -8.54 6.57 -9.52
C HIS A 184 -7.50 5.97 -8.57
N LEU A 185 -7.52 4.66 -8.37
CA LEU A 185 -6.66 3.97 -7.40
C LEU A 185 -6.12 2.66 -7.97
N LEU A 186 -4.87 2.37 -7.65
CA LEU A 186 -4.19 1.11 -7.98
C LEU A 186 -4.23 0.20 -6.75
N GLU A 187 -5.24 -0.67 -6.65
CA GLU A 187 -5.46 -1.54 -5.48
C GLU A 187 -4.75 -2.89 -5.60
N ASP A 188 -4.35 -3.47 -4.46
CA ASP A 188 -3.76 -4.82 -4.36
C ASP A 188 -4.84 -5.90 -4.19
N ASP A 189 -5.93 -5.81 -4.95
CA ASP A 189 -7.13 -6.58 -4.64
C ASP A 189 -6.93 -8.09 -4.90
N SER A 190 -7.36 -8.92 -3.95
CA SER A 190 -7.13 -10.37 -4.02
C SER A 190 -8.25 -11.17 -3.38
N HIS A 191 -8.49 -12.35 -3.95
CA HIS A 191 -9.65 -13.19 -3.67
C HIS A 191 -9.24 -14.65 -3.55
N ILE A 192 -9.62 -15.29 -2.44
CA ILE A 192 -9.37 -16.70 -2.20
C ILE A 192 -10.70 -17.43 -2.22
N PHE A 193 -10.85 -18.38 -3.15
CA PHE A 193 -11.94 -19.33 -3.19
C PHE A 193 -11.45 -20.60 -2.49
N CYS A 194 -12.08 -20.96 -1.39
CA CYS A 194 -11.66 -22.10 -0.57
C CYS A 194 -12.85 -22.90 -0.05
N ARG A 195 -12.57 -24.11 0.43
CA ARG A 195 -13.58 -24.89 1.16
C ARG A 195 -13.70 -24.39 2.60
N PRO A 196 -14.84 -24.61 3.28
CA PRO A 196 -15.01 -24.24 4.69
C PRO A 196 -13.90 -24.77 5.61
N ASP A 197 -13.41 -25.99 5.39
CA ASP A 197 -12.33 -26.60 6.18
C ASP A 197 -10.96 -25.91 6.01
N GLN A 198 -10.79 -25.12 4.95
CA GLN A 198 -9.52 -24.45 4.60
C GLN A 198 -9.43 -23.01 5.14
N ILE A 199 -10.55 -22.42 5.57
CA ILE A 199 -10.63 -21.01 6.00
C ILE A 199 -9.57 -20.66 7.04
N ALA A 200 -9.39 -21.52 8.05
CA ALA A 200 -8.43 -21.27 9.12
C ALA A 200 -6.99 -21.17 8.62
N HIS A 201 -6.61 -22.05 7.71
CA HIS A 201 -5.28 -22.07 7.12
C HIS A 201 -5.04 -20.85 6.24
N GLU A 202 -6.04 -20.43 5.45
CA GLU A 202 -5.92 -19.27 4.58
C GLU A 202 -5.84 -17.95 5.37
N ILE A 203 -6.63 -17.81 6.44
CA ILE A 203 -6.52 -16.66 7.35
C ILE A 203 -5.12 -16.59 7.98
N LYS A 204 -4.58 -17.72 8.44
CA LYS A 204 -3.23 -17.79 9.01
C LYS A 204 -2.17 -17.30 8.01
N LYS A 205 -2.25 -17.75 6.76
CA LYS A 205 -1.35 -17.31 5.68
C LYS A 205 -1.47 -15.81 5.39
N CYS A 206 -2.68 -15.26 5.40
CA CYS A 206 -2.88 -13.81 5.27
C CYS A 206 -2.21 -13.04 6.41
N ILE A 207 -2.33 -13.53 7.65
CA ILE A 207 -1.69 -12.92 8.83
C ILE A 207 -0.16 -12.96 8.73
N GLU A 208 0.41 -14.05 8.19
CA GLU A 208 1.86 -14.17 7.93
C GLU A 208 2.34 -13.15 6.90
N PHE A 209 1.58 -12.96 5.81
CA PHE A 209 1.85 -11.92 4.83
C PHE A 209 1.86 -10.54 5.50
N ILE A 210 0.84 -10.21 6.31
CA ILE A 210 0.76 -8.94 7.04
C ILE A 210 2.00 -8.72 7.91
N SER A 211 2.43 -9.75 8.66
CA SER A 211 3.64 -9.68 9.49
C SER A 211 4.88 -9.38 8.66
N PHE A 212 5.08 -10.10 7.55
CA PHE A 212 6.22 -9.85 6.69
C PHE A 212 6.22 -8.42 6.14
N LEU A 213 5.13 -8.02 5.50
CA LEU A 213 5.09 -6.73 4.81
C LEU A 213 5.16 -5.56 5.79
N TYR A 214 4.27 -5.51 6.79
CA TYR A 214 4.19 -4.35 7.66
C TYR A 214 5.27 -4.35 8.74
N GLU A 215 5.53 -5.48 9.41
CA GLU A 215 6.44 -5.50 10.56
C GLU A 215 7.90 -5.69 10.12
N LYS A 216 8.16 -6.61 9.18
CA LYS A 216 9.54 -6.88 8.73
C LYS A 216 10.02 -5.88 7.68
N VAL A 217 9.23 -5.57 6.65
CA VAL A 217 9.66 -4.67 5.57
C VAL A 217 9.42 -3.21 5.91
N MET A 218 8.17 -2.83 6.20
CA MET A 218 7.81 -1.41 6.41
C MET A 218 8.13 -0.90 7.82
N LYS A 219 8.32 -1.79 8.80
CA LYS A 219 8.52 -1.46 10.23
C LYS A 219 7.35 -0.68 10.83
N PHE A 220 6.13 -0.96 10.39
CA PHE A 220 4.90 -0.34 10.90
C PHE A 220 4.26 -1.18 12.00
N THR A 221 3.61 -0.49 12.93
CA THR A 221 2.73 -1.14 13.92
C THR A 221 1.33 -1.25 13.35
N VAL A 222 0.82 -2.48 13.26
CA VAL A 222 -0.53 -2.78 12.78
C VAL A 222 -1.43 -3.13 13.97
N GLU A 223 -2.55 -2.45 14.10
CA GLU A 223 -3.65 -2.87 14.98
C GLU A 223 -4.70 -3.60 14.16
N ALA A 224 -5.32 -4.61 14.77
CA ALA A 224 -6.43 -5.33 14.15
C ALA A 224 -7.73 -5.02 14.89
N GLU A 225 -8.79 -4.82 14.12
CA GLU A 225 -10.15 -4.71 14.64
C GLU A 225 -11.01 -5.83 14.03
N LEU A 226 -11.48 -6.75 14.87
CA LEU A 226 -12.42 -7.80 14.48
C LEU A 226 -13.85 -7.25 14.59
N CYS A 227 -14.52 -7.14 13.45
CA CYS A 227 -15.92 -6.83 13.36
C CYS A 227 -16.72 -8.13 13.39
N THR A 228 -17.59 -8.28 14.39
CA THR A 228 -18.41 -9.48 14.58
C THR A 228 -19.82 -9.30 14.04
N ARG A 229 -20.53 -10.42 13.90
CA ARG A 229 -21.91 -10.45 13.40
C ARG A 229 -22.85 -9.51 14.16
N SER A 230 -23.80 -8.91 13.44
CA SER A 230 -24.93 -8.19 14.03
C SER A 230 -26.02 -9.17 14.45
N HIS A 231 -26.80 -8.82 15.48
CA HIS A 231 -27.93 -9.63 15.93
C HIS A 231 -29.11 -9.63 14.95
N ASP A 232 -29.22 -8.63 14.07
CA ASP A 232 -30.46 -8.36 13.33
C ASP A 232 -30.45 -8.85 11.87
N CYS A 233 -29.28 -9.03 11.24
CA CYS A 233 -29.15 -9.38 9.82
C CYS A 233 -27.82 -10.08 9.52
N CYS A 234 -27.84 -11.40 9.31
CA CYS A 234 -26.69 -12.18 8.85
C CYS A 234 -27.11 -13.24 7.83
N LEU A 235 -26.33 -13.39 6.77
CA LEU A 235 -26.41 -14.48 5.80
C LEU A 235 -25.40 -15.58 6.15
N GLY A 236 -25.72 -16.80 5.73
CA GLY A 236 -24.87 -17.97 5.95
C GLY A 236 -25.11 -18.71 7.27
N ASP A 237 -24.38 -19.80 7.46
CA ASP A 237 -24.49 -20.68 8.62
C ASP A 237 -23.84 -20.05 9.87
N ALA A 238 -24.57 -20.03 10.99
CA ALA A 238 -24.09 -19.54 12.28
C ALA A 238 -22.83 -20.29 12.73
N PHE A 239 -22.71 -21.58 12.41
CA PHE A 239 -21.52 -22.37 12.73
C PHE A 239 -20.28 -21.86 11.99
N LEU A 240 -20.43 -21.49 10.71
CA LEU A 240 -19.33 -20.93 9.91
C LEU A 240 -18.87 -19.57 10.46
N TRP A 241 -19.81 -18.73 10.89
CA TRP A 241 -19.52 -17.47 11.56
C TRP A 241 -18.73 -17.69 12.86
N ASP A 242 -19.24 -18.54 13.76
CA ASP A 242 -18.62 -18.80 15.05
C ASP A 242 -17.21 -19.40 14.89
N ALA A 243 -17.05 -20.34 13.94
CA ALA A 243 -15.76 -20.93 13.62
C ALA A 243 -14.76 -19.89 13.08
N THR A 244 -15.21 -19.02 12.17
CA THR A 244 -14.34 -18.01 11.55
C THR A 244 -13.94 -16.92 12.54
N GLU A 245 -14.89 -16.40 13.33
CA GLU A 245 -14.60 -15.42 14.38
C GLU A 245 -13.63 -15.97 15.42
N LYS A 246 -13.79 -17.25 15.80
CA LYS A 246 -12.87 -17.94 16.71
C LYS A 246 -11.45 -18.02 16.14
N VAL A 247 -11.29 -18.49 14.90
CA VAL A 247 -10.00 -18.57 14.22
C VAL A 247 -9.33 -17.20 14.16
N LEU A 248 -10.07 -16.18 13.70
CA LEU A 248 -9.59 -14.81 13.59
C LEU A 248 -9.09 -14.29 14.94
N LYS A 249 -9.83 -14.54 16.02
CA LYS A 249 -9.45 -14.14 17.37
C LYS A 249 -8.19 -14.88 17.86
N GLU A 250 -8.16 -16.20 17.72
CA GLU A 250 -7.06 -17.04 18.20
C GLU A 250 -5.74 -16.75 17.47
N GLU A 251 -5.78 -16.58 16.14
CA GLU A 251 -4.57 -16.31 15.35
C GLU A 251 -3.93 -14.95 15.66
N PHE A 252 -4.73 -13.92 15.89
CA PHE A 252 -4.23 -12.60 16.29
C PHE A 252 -3.71 -12.58 17.72
N GLN A 253 -4.40 -13.26 18.66
CA GLN A 253 -3.95 -13.39 20.05
C GLN A 253 -2.64 -14.17 20.17
N ARG A 254 -2.49 -15.28 19.44
CA ARG A 254 -1.28 -16.12 19.49
C ARG A 254 -0.02 -15.37 19.07
N ARG A 255 -0.16 -14.35 18.20
CA ARG A 255 0.95 -13.52 17.72
C ARG A 255 1.19 -12.27 18.57
N GLY A 256 0.53 -12.15 19.72
CA GLY A 256 0.70 -11.03 20.65
C GLY A 256 0.19 -9.69 20.11
N ARG A 257 -0.72 -9.71 19.12
CA ARG A 257 -1.26 -8.48 18.52
C ARG A 257 -2.44 -7.94 19.32
N THR A 258 -2.54 -6.61 19.38
CA THR A 258 -3.70 -5.94 19.94
C THR A 258 -4.90 -6.14 19.01
N LEU A 259 -5.87 -6.93 19.47
CA LEU A 259 -7.14 -7.13 18.78
C LEU A 259 -8.23 -6.33 19.50
N LYS A 260 -8.80 -5.34 18.80
CA LYS A 260 -9.99 -4.61 19.25
C LYS A 260 -11.24 -5.31 18.70
N MET A 261 -12.26 -5.45 19.52
CA MET A 261 -13.54 -6.00 19.10
C MET A 261 -14.48 -4.86 18.74
N ARG A 262 -15.21 -5.01 17.64
CA ARG A 262 -16.27 -4.08 17.23
C ARG A 262 -17.55 -4.86 16.97
N GLU A 263 -18.38 -4.96 18.00
CA GLU A 263 -19.60 -5.75 17.99
C GLU A 263 -20.61 -5.24 16.96
N GLY A 264 -21.22 -6.16 16.20
CA GLY A 264 -22.28 -5.86 15.24
C GLY A 264 -21.85 -5.03 14.02
N ALA A 265 -20.55 -4.84 13.82
CA ALA A 265 -20.02 -4.01 12.73
C ALA A 265 -19.59 -4.80 11.49
N ALA A 266 -19.71 -6.14 11.51
CA ALA A 266 -19.43 -6.95 10.32
C ALA A 266 -20.47 -6.68 9.23
N PRO A 267 -20.09 -6.73 7.94
CA PRO A 267 -21.06 -6.81 6.88
C PRO A 267 -21.98 -8.02 7.05
N TYR A 268 -23.22 -7.93 6.57
CA TYR A 268 -24.23 -8.98 6.74
C TYR A 268 -23.84 -10.33 6.13
N TYR A 269 -22.84 -10.38 5.25
CA TYR A 269 -22.41 -11.55 4.49
C TYR A 269 -21.12 -12.23 5.00
N GLY A 270 -20.52 -11.76 6.10
CA GLY A 270 -19.42 -12.47 6.75
C GLY A 270 -18.60 -11.64 7.73
N PRO A 271 -17.77 -12.28 8.57
CA PRO A 271 -16.90 -11.59 9.52
C PRO A 271 -15.76 -10.84 8.82
N LYS A 272 -15.35 -9.71 9.42
CA LYS A 272 -14.30 -8.81 8.89
C LYS A 272 -13.20 -8.57 9.91
N ILE A 273 -11.95 -8.58 9.46
CA ILE A 273 -10.87 -7.89 10.15
C ILE A 273 -10.49 -6.66 9.38
N ASN A 274 -10.50 -5.52 10.07
CA ASN A 274 -9.89 -4.28 9.59
C ASN A 274 -8.46 -4.18 10.13
N LEU A 275 -7.51 -3.93 9.24
CA LEU A 275 -6.12 -3.61 9.56
C LEU A 275 -5.99 -2.10 9.68
N LYS A 276 -5.61 -1.63 10.86
CA LYS A 276 -5.43 -0.22 11.17
C LYS A 276 -3.95 0.09 11.28
N LEU A 277 -3.49 1.08 10.49
CA LEU A 277 -2.16 1.64 10.66
C LEU A 277 -2.28 2.98 11.36
N ARG A 278 -1.33 3.24 12.25
CA ARG A 278 -1.18 4.52 12.91
C ARG A 278 -0.40 5.46 12.00
N ASP A 279 -1.00 6.59 11.66
CA ASP A 279 -0.29 7.66 10.96
C ASP A 279 0.68 8.40 11.91
N PRO A 280 1.58 9.25 11.39
CA PRO A 280 2.48 10.07 12.22
C PRO A 280 1.75 11.07 13.14
N ASN A 281 0.48 11.36 12.89
CA ASN A 281 -0.36 12.20 13.75
C ASN A 281 -0.92 11.42 14.95
N GLY A 282 -0.72 10.10 14.97
CA GLY A 282 -1.24 9.21 15.98
C GLY A 282 -2.69 8.77 15.73
N LEU A 283 -3.28 9.12 14.58
CA LEU A 283 -4.61 8.67 14.16
C LEU A 283 -4.51 7.28 13.51
N TYR A 284 -5.50 6.45 13.74
CA TYR A 284 -5.59 5.13 13.14
C TYR A 284 -6.56 5.16 11.96
N HIS A 285 -6.09 4.71 10.81
CA HIS A 285 -6.92 4.58 9.62
C HIS A 285 -6.94 3.12 9.17
N ILE A 286 -8.07 2.69 8.60
CA ILE A 286 -8.22 1.35 8.05
C ILE A 286 -7.58 1.31 6.67
N TYR A 287 -6.63 0.42 6.49
CA TYR A 287 -5.76 0.37 5.31
C TYR A 287 -5.75 -0.98 4.60
N GLY A 288 -6.23 -2.01 5.29
CA GLY A 288 -6.46 -3.30 4.69
C GLY A 288 -7.59 -4.03 5.41
N SER A 289 -8.06 -5.10 4.79
CA SER A 289 -9.03 -5.98 5.43
C SER A 289 -8.92 -7.42 4.93
N ILE A 290 -9.34 -8.33 5.81
CA ILE A 290 -9.61 -9.72 5.48
C ILE A 290 -11.08 -9.93 5.79
N GLN A 291 -11.87 -10.28 4.78
CA GLN A 291 -13.33 -10.34 4.87
C GLN A 291 -13.80 -11.67 4.28
N LEU A 292 -14.57 -12.43 5.06
CA LEU A 292 -15.27 -13.60 4.54
C LEU A 292 -16.51 -13.17 3.78
N ASP A 293 -16.84 -13.84 2.68
CA ASP A 293 -18.05 -13.59 1.92
C ASP A 293 -18.67 -14.92 1.47
N VAL A 294 -19.91 -15.14 1.92
CA VAL A 294 -20.74 -16.28 1.50
C VAL A 294 -21.87 -15.86 0.55
N GLU A 295 -22.04 -14.58 0.29
CA GLU A 295 -23.05 -13.99 -0.58
C GLU A 295 -22.60 -14.06 -2.04
N MET A 296 -21.41 -13.58 -2.40
CA MET A 296 -20.94 -13.58 -3.79
C MET A 296 -20.92 -14.97 -4.41
N PRO A 297 -20.43 -16.04 -3.73
CA PRO A 297 -20.48 -17.36 -4.32
C PRO A 297 -21.91 -17.85 -4.57
N GLU A 298 -22.91 -17.34 -3.85
CA GLU A 298 -24.32 -17.68 -4.06
C GLU A 298 -24.85 -16.92 -5.25
N GLY A 299 -24.57 -15.62 -5.25
CA GLY A 299 -25.05 -14.75 -6.29
C GLY A 299 -24.56 -15.23 -7.64
N PHE A 300 -23.24 -15.36 -7.81
CA PHE A 300 -22.64 -15.81 -9.06
C PHE A 300 -22.83 -17.30 -9.38
N ASP A 301 -23.60 -18.04 -8.56
CA ASP A 301 -23.77 -19.50 -8.67
C ASP A 301 -22.43 -20.23 -8.82
N LEU A 302 -21.47 -19.89 -7.95
CA LEU A 302 -20.15 -20.51 -7.97
C LEU A 302 -20.21 -21.90 -7.34
N GLY A 303 -19.46 -22.85 -7.90
CA GLY A 303 -19.40 -24.20 -7.36
C GLY A 303 -18.06 -24.89 -7.60
N TYR A 304 -17.86 -26.00 -6.90
CA TYR A 304 -16.77 -26.96 -7.12
C TYR A 304 -17.31 -28.38 -6.96
N ILE A 305 -16.61 -29.38 -7.52
CA ILE A 305 -16.95 -30.79 -7.36
C ILE A 305 -16.25 -31.36 -6.13
N GLY A 306 -17.03 -31.82 -5.15
CA GLY A 306 -16.57 -32.45 -3.91
C GLY A 306 -15.96 -33.83 -4.13
N ASP A 307 -15.33 -34.36 -3.09
CA ASP A 307 -14.87 -35.75 -3.02
C ASP A 307 -16.04 -36.75 -3.11
N ASP A 308 -17.20 -36.35 -2.62
CA ASP A 308 -18.50 -37.02 -2.75
C ASP A 308 -19.11 -36.93 -4.17
N ARG A 309 -18.39 -36.32 -5.12
CA ARG A 309 -18.82 -36.06 -6.51
C ARG A 309 -20.05 -35.17 -6.64
N LYS A 310 -20.42 -34.43 -5.59
CA LYS A 310 -21.52 -33.46 -5.64
C LYS A 310 -20.98 -32.05 -5.86
N ARG A 311 -21.85 -31.17 -6.34
CA ARG A 311 -21.54 -29.74 -6.44
C ARG A 311 -21.67 -29.10 -5.07
N HIS A 312 -20.59 -28.50 -4.60
CA HIS A 312 -20.54 -27.72 -3.36
C HIS A 312 -20.21 -26.26 -3.67
N ARG A 313 -20.52 -25.37 -2.73
CA ARG A 313 -20.29 -23.93 -2.88
C ARG A 313 -19.00 -23.53 -2.17
N PRO A 314 -18.06 -22.81 -2.83
CA PRO A 314 -16.87 -22.32 -2.15
C PRO A 314 -17.23 -21.15 -1.22
N VAL A 315 -16.33 -20.87 -0.30
CA VAL A 315 -16.33 -19.63 0.49
C VAL A 315 -15.30 -18.68 -0.12
N LEU A 316 -15.67 -17.40 -0.22
CA LEU A 316 -14.80 -16.35 -0.72
C LEU A 316 -14.16 -15.61 0.45
N ILE A 317 -12.85 -15.38 0.37
CA ILE A 317 -12.14 -14.47 1.27
C ILE A 317 -11.66 -13.29 0.42
N HIS A 318 -12.22 -12.10 0.67
CA HIS A 318 -11.69 -10.86 0.14
C HIS A 318 -10.51 -10.43 0.98
N ARG A 319 -9.47 -9.99 0.29
CA ARG A 319 -8.25 -9.56 0.91
C ARG A 319 -7.67 -8.39 0.13
N ALA A 320 -7.61 -7.25 0.79
CA ALA A 320 -6.78 -6.11 0.42
C ALA A 320 -5.83 -5.89 1.60
N ILE A 321 -4.56 -6.29 1.47
CA ILE A 321 -3.60 -6.17 2.59
C ILE A 321 -2.93 -4.81 2.55
N VAL A 322 -2.62 -4.32 1.36
CA VAL A 322 -1.95 -3.05 1.12
C VAL A 322 -2.98 -2.02 0.68
N PRO A 323 -2.94 -0.79 1.18
CA PRO A 323 -3.72 0.28 0.57
C PRO A 323 -3.43 0.41 -0.93
N PRO A 324 -4.27 1.14 -1.67
CA PRO A 324 -3.90 1.60 -2.98
C PRO A 324 -2.48 2.16 -3.02
N ALA A 325 -1.76 1.92 -4.11
CA ALA A 325 -0.34 2.26 -4.19
C ALA A 325 -0.07 3.75 -3.92
N GLU A 326 -0.97 4.62 -4.38
CA GLU A 326 -0.98 6.05 -4.07
C GLU A 326 -0.92 6.27 -2.54
N THR A 327 -1.82 5.59 -1.82
CA THR A 327 -2.07 5.77 -0.40
C THR A 327 -0.91 5.25 0.43
N ILE A 328 -0.44 4.03 0.15
CA ILE A 328 0.65 3.43 0.93
C ILE A 328 1.97 4.18 0.74
N LEU A 329 2.29 4.65 -0.46
CA LEU A 329 3.49 5.47 -0.68
C LEU A 329 3.35 6.82 0.03
N ALA A 330 2.17 7.43 0.04
CA ALA A 330 1.94 8.65 0.80
C ALA A 330 2.13 8.43 2.32
N ILE A 331 1.63 7.30 2.87
CA ILE A 331 1.85 6.93 4.28
C ILE A 331 3.34 6.76 4.58
N ILE A 332 4.04 5.98 3.75
CA ILE A 332 5.48 5.73 3.92
C ILE A 332 6.24 7.06 3.89
N SER A 333 5.95 7.91 2.92
CA SER A 333 6.59 9.23 2.77
C SER A 333 6.43 10.09 4.03
N THR A 334 5.24 10.06 4.63
CA THR A 334 4.91 10.84 5.83
C THR A 334 5.60 10.24 7.05
N GLN A 335 5.62 8.91 7.20
CA GLN A 335 6.26 8.24 8.32
C GLN A 335 7.79 8.35 8.30
N CYS A 336 8.42 8.35 7.12
CA CYS A 336 9.86 8.51 7.01
C CYS A 336 10.30 9.99 6.96
N GLY A 337 9.37 10.96 6.99
CA GLY A 337 9.70 12.39 6.84
C GLY A 337 10.47 12.68 5.55
N GLU A 338 10.15 11.95 4.47
CA GLU A 338 10.80 11.96 3.15
C GLU A 338 12.21 11.34 3.12
N CYS A 339 12.70 10.81 4.24
CA CYS A 339 13.93 10.02 4.29
C CYS A 339 13.62 8.56 3.90
N TRP A 340 13.25 8.35 2.63
CA TRP A 340 12.85 7.04 2.11
C TRP A 340 13.92 5.96 2.35
N PRO A 341 13.54 4.72 2.73
CA PRO A 341 14.50 3.63 2.84
C PRO A 341 15.12 3.33 1.47
N PHE A 342 16.37 2.85 1.45
CA PHE A 342 17.15 2.73 0.21
C PHE A 342 16.42 1.95 -0.90
N TRP A 343 15.77 0.85 -0.54
CA TRP A 343 15.08 0.00 -1.49
C TRP A 343 13.87 0.66 -2.16
N LEU A 344 13.24 1.68 -1.55
CA LEU A 344 12.04 2.35 -2.06
C LEU A 344 12.28 3.83 -2.40
N SER A 345 13.53 4.29 -2.37
CA SER A 345 13.82 5.70 -2.43
C SER A 345 13.59 6.30 -3.81
N LEU A 346 13.01 7.50 -3.82
CA LEU A 346 12.90 8.35 -5.01
C LEU A 346 14.26 8.90 -5.45
N HIS A 347 15.23 8.90 -4.53
CA HIS A 347 16.56 9.47 -4.69
C HIS A 347 17.58 8.53 -4.05
N GLN A 348 17.92 7.43 -4.72
CA GLN A 348 18.83 6.44 -4.14
C GLN A 348 20.27 6.96 -4.10
N VAL A 349 20.75 7.52 -5.21
CA VAL A 349 22.15 7.90 -5.39
C VAL A 349 22.24 9.29 -6.01
N ASN A 350 23.09 10.14 -5.45
CA ASN A 350 23.52 11.37 -6.12
C ASN A 350 25.02 11.31 -6.43
N VAL A 351 25.45 11.63 -7.65
CA VAL A 351 26.87 11.66 -8.04
C VAL A 351 27.36 13.10 -8.17
N LEU A 352 28.40 13.46 -7.42
CA LEU A 352 28.91 14.82 -7.33
C LEU A 352 30.41 14.91 -7.69
N PRO A 353 30.78 15.51 -8.84
CA PRO A 353 32.18 15.77 -9.18
C PRO A 353 32.76 16.92 -8.36
N VAL A 354 33.98 16.77 -7.82
CA VAL A 354 34.68 17.85 -7.10
C VAL A 354 35.13 18.97 -8.04
N CYS A 355 35.56 18.65 -9.26
CA CYS A 355 36.04 19.65 -10.22
C CYS A 355 35.72 19.24 -11.67
N THR A 356 35.92 20.15 -12.61
CA THR A 356 35.62 19.91 -14.03
C THR A 356 36.35 18.69 -14.61
N VAL A 357 37.56 18.41 -14.13
CA VAL A 357 38.36 17.23 -14.51
C VAL A 357 37.68 15.92 -14.09
N SER A 358 36.88 15.90 -13.03
CA SER A 358 36.19 14.70 -12.57
C SER A 358 34.82 14.46 -13.20
N ILE A 359 34.34 15.35 -14.06
CA ILE A 359 33.04 15.21 -14.75
C ILE A 359 32.96 13.94 -15.62
N PRO A 360 33.94 13.60 -16.47
CA PRO A 360 33.86 12.38 -17.28
C PRO A 360 33.77 11.12 -16.43
N TYR A 361 34.51 11.09 -15.32
CA TYR A 361 34.45 9.98 -14.37
C TYR A 361 33.10 9.93 -13.65
N ALA A 362 32.58 11.05 -13.17
CA ALA A 362 31.25 11.15 -12.57
C ALA A 362 30.14 10.66 -13.50
N ARG A 363 30.21 11.00 -14.80
CA ARG A 363 29.27 10.50 -15.82
C ARG A 363 29.32 8.99 -15.97
N ARG A 364 30.53 8.42 -15.98
CA ARG A 364 30.72 6.97 -16.02
C ARG A 364 30.11 6.31 -14.79
N ILE A 365 30.40 6.82 -13.60
CA ILE A 365 29.81 6.34 -12.34
C ILE A 365 28.29 6.39 -12.41
N ALA A 366 27.71 7.54 -12.77
CA ALA A 366 26.27 7.68 -12.86
C ALA A 366 25.65 6.63 -13.80
N LYS A 367 26.26 6.43 -14.98
CA LYS A 367 25.83 5.40 -15.92
C LYS A 367 25.95 3.98 -15.35
N GLU A 368 27.05 3.64 -14.68
CA GLU A 368 27.22 2.30 -14.08
C GLU A 368 26.14 2.00 -13.02
N PHE A 369 25.73 2.98 -12.22
CA PHE A 369 24.64 2.83 -11.25
C PHE A 369 23.26 2.80 -11.92
N THR A 370 23.02 3.62 -12.95
CA THR A 370 21.77 3.55 -13.73
C THR A 370 21.62 2.23 -14.47
N ASP A 371 22.69 1.70 -15.07
CA ASP A 371 22.69 0.37 -15.74
C ASP A 371 22.45 -0.78 -14.74
N ALA A 372 22.71 -0.53 -13.44
CA ALA A 372 22.35 -1.44 -12.35
C ALA A 372 20.92 -1.24 -11.80
N ASN A 373 20.10 -0.41 -12.47
CA ASN A 373 18.71 -0.06 -12.12
C ASN A 373 18.54 0.77 -10.84
N TYR A 374 19.53 1.58 -10.46
CA TYR A 374 19.39 2.54 -9.37
C TYR A 374 18.91 3.92 -9.86
N GLU A 375 18.11 4.59 -9.04
CA GLU A 375 17.74 6.00 -9.24
C GLU A 375 18.93 6.91 -8.95
N VAL A 376 19.54 7.42 -10.02
CA VAL A 376 20.73 8.26 -9.97
C VAL A 376 20.39 9.70 -10.35
N GLU A 377 20.57 10.60 -9.42
CA GLU A 377 20.67 12.04 -9.69
C GLU A 377 22.13 12.40 -9.98
N ALA A 378 22.35 13.19 -11.03
CA ALA A 378 23.70 13.61 -11.38
C ALA A 378 23.71 15.08 -11.75
N ASN A 379 24.24 15.91 -10.85
CA ASN A 379 24.54 17.31 -11.14
C ASN A 379 26.04 17.45 -11.41
N PHE A 380 26.39 17.58 -12.70
CA PHE A 380 27.79 17.70 -13.12
C PHE A 380 28.32 19.13 -13.06
N GLU A 381 27.52 20.11 -12.65
CA GLU A 381 27.97 21.49 -12.54
C GLU A 381 28.98 21.66 -11.40
N CYS A 382 30.08 22.35 -11.72
CA CYS A 382 31.17 22.64 -10.79
C CYS A 382 31.18 24.09 -10.29
N ALA A 383 30.05 24.79 -10.39
CA ALA A 383 29.93 26.17 -9.94
C ALA A 383 29.86 26.27 -8.39
N GLY A 384 30.64 27.19 -7.82
CA GLY A 384 30.68 27.43 -6.37
C GLY A 384 31.50 26.40 -5.58
N THR A 385 31.50 26.54 -4.25
CA THR A 385 32.30 25.68 -3.36
C THR A 385 31.72 24.27 -3.28
N LEU A 386 32.59 23.27 -3.06
CA LEU A 386 32.17 21.87 -2.88
C LEU A 386 31.15 21.73 -1.73
N ASN A 387 31.40 22.39 -0.59
CA ASN A 387 30.48 22.36 0.56
C ASN A 387 29.09 22.91 0.21
N ARG A 388 29.00 23.95 -0.62
CA ARG A 388 27.70 24.47 -1.08
C ARG A 388 26.98 23.43 -1.94
N ARG A 389 27.70 22.78 -2.86
CA ARG A 389 27.13 21.75 -3.72
C ARG A 389 26.69 20.50 -2.95
N ILE A 390 27.46 20.08 -1.94
CA ILE A 390 27.08 19.01 -1.01
C ILE A 390 25.79 19.38 -0.28
N LYS A 391 25.72 20.59 0.30
CA LYS A 391 24.49 21.08 0.97
C LYS A 391 23.28 21.11 0.04
N ASN A 392 23.46 21.55 -1.20
CA ASN A 392 22.39 21.55 -2.20
C ASN A 392 21.94 20.12 -2.53
N SER A 393 22.88 19.18 -2.68
CA SER A 393 22.54 17.79 -2.97
C SER A 393 21.82 17.07 -1.84
N ILE A 394 21.99 17.51 -0.60
CA ILE A 394 21.28 16.96 0.56
C ILE A 394 19.81 17.42 0.57
N GLY A 395 19.45 18.48 -0.17
CA GLY A 395 18.08 19.00 -0.26
C GLY A 395 17.06 17.95 -0.72
N SER A 396 17.40 17.15 -1.73
CA SER A 396 16.57 16.03 -2.22
C SER A 396 16.65 14.78 -1.33
N LYS A 397 17.44 14.83 -0.25
CA LYS A 397 17.65 13.76 0.75
C LYS A 397 18.05 12.41 0.13
N PRO A 398 19.01 12.36 -0.81
CA PRO A 398 19.41 11.10 -1.44
C PRO A 398 19.99 10.15 -0.40
N ASN A 399 19.74 8.85 -0.48
CA ASN A 399 20.28 7.91 0.51
C ASN A 399 21.81 8.01 0.59
N PHE A 400 22.46 8.07 -0.58
CA PHE A 400 23.91 8.19 -0.70
C PHE A 400 24.33 9.25 -1.71
N THR A 401 25.32 10.05 -1.34
CA THR A 401 26.03 10.95 -2.25
C THR A 401 27.43 10.41 -2.51
N LEU A 402 27.75 10.16 -3.77
CA LEU A 402 29.05 9.69 -4.26
C LEU A 402 29.87 10.88 -4.75
N VAL A 403 30.87 11.28 -3.97
CA VAL A 403 31.76 12.39 -4.30
C VAL A 403 33.00 11.86 -5.04
N VAL A 404 33.33 12.48 -6.18
CA VAL A 404 34.48 12.06 -7.01
C VAL A 404 35.41 13.22 -7.35
N GLY A 405 36.65 13.14 -6.86
CA GLY A 405 37.74 14.07 -7.16
C GLY A 405 38.91 13.39 -7.88
N ARG A 406 40.09 14.03 -7.85
CA ARG A 406 41.29 13.49 -8.51
C ARG A 406 41.78 12.19 -7.89
N THR A 407 41.69 12.08 -6.56
CA THR A 407 42.06 10.88 -5.82
C THR A 407 41.18 9.70 -6.22
N GLU A 408 39.86 9.91 -6.25
CA GLU A 408 38.91 8.88 -6.61
C GLU A 408 39.06 8.41 -8.08
N ILE A 409 39.43 9.31 -8.99
CA ILE A 409 39.77 8.95 -10.37
C ILE A 409 41.00 8.04 -10.42
N ALA A 410 42.07 8.42 -9.72
CA ALA A 410 43.33 7.68 -9.73
C ALA A 410 43.16 6.26 -9.17
N ASN A 411 42.31 6.12 -8.15
CA ASN A 411 42.07 4.85 -7.46
C ASN A 411 40.92 4.03 -8.08
N GLY A 412 40.08 4.63 -8.95
CA GLY A 412 38.88 3.98 -9.46
C GLY A 412 37.79 3.75 -8.40
N THR A 413 37.68 4.69 -7.46
CA THR A 413 36.83 4.62 -6.26
C THR A 413 35.82 5.77 -6.22
N VAL A 414 34.99 5.81 -5.18
CA VAL A 414 34.08 6.92 -4.85
C VAL A 414 34.11 7.19 -3.35
N ASN A 415 34.01 8.45 -2.95
CA ASN A 415 33.79 8.80 -1.54
C ASN A 415 32.29 8.78 -1.23
N VAL A 416 31.85 7.86 -0.37
CA VAL A 416 30.44 7.65 -0.05
C VAL A 416 30.06 8.49 1.17
N ARG A 417 28.98 9.26 1.02
CA ARG A 417 28.36 10.05 2.10
C ARG A 417 26.90 9.66 2.25
N THR A 418 26.39 9.75 3.47
CA THR A 418 24.96 9.57 3.76
C THR A 418 24.16 10.84 3.46
N ARG A 419 22.82 10.73 3.44
CA ARG A 419 21.91 11.88 3.38
C ARG A 419 22.13 12.94 4.47
N ASN A 420 22.74 12.57 5.61
CA ASN A 420 23.05 13.48 6.73
C ASN A 420 24.49 14.00 6.69
N ASP A 421 25.15 13.92 5.53
CA ASP A 421 26.55 14.31 5.31
C ASP A 421 27.60 13.54 6.14
N LEU A 422 27.22 12.41 6.75
CA LEU A 422 28.22 11.52 7.36
C LEU A 422 29.09 10.89 6.27
N VAL A 423 30.40 11.12 6.35
CA VAL A 423 31.40 10.52 5.45
C VAL A 423 31.68 9.09 5.87
N LEU A 424 31.33 8.13 5.02
CA LEU A 424 31.53 6.70 5.28
C LEU A 424 32.96 6.27 4.89
N GLY A 425 33.49 6.82 3.81
CA GLY A 425 34.84 6.56 3.33
C GLY A 425 34.92 6.43 1.82
N GLU A 426 36.09 5.99 1.35
CA GLU A 426 36.36 5.69 -0.06
C GLU A 426 36.14 4.19 -0.32
N PHE A 427 35.41 3.86 -1.37
CA PHE A 427 35.07 2.48 -1.74
C PHE A 427 35.19 2.28 -3.24
N THR A 428 35.46 1.05 -3.67
CA THR A 428 35.37 0.70 -5.09
C THR A 428 33.90 0.63 -5.53
N ILE A 429 33.65 0.87 -6.82
CA ILE A 429 32.29 0.83 -7.39
C ILE A 429 31.64 -0.53 -7.14
N LYS A 430 32.41 -1.61 -7.27
CA LYS A 430 31.96 -2.99 -7.05
C LYS A 430 31.49 -3.23 -5.61
N GLU A 431 32.17 -2.64 -4.63
CA GLU A 431 31.79 -2.76 -3.22
C GLU A 431 30.49 -2.02 -2.94
N VAL A 432 30.35 -0.79 -3.45
CA VAL A 432 29.12 -0.01 -3.29
C VAL A 432 27.92 -0.73 -3.92
N LEU A 433 28.05 -1.23 -5.16
CA LEU A 433 26.98 -2.00 -5.82
C LEU A 433 26.64 -3.29 -5.05
N ARG A 434 27.62 -3.96 -4.44
CA ARG A 434 27.37 -5.15 -3.60
C ARG A 434 26.57 -4.78 -2.36
N GLN A 435 26.90 -3.68 -1.70
CA GLN A 435 26.16 -3.18 -0.55
C GLN A 435 24.73 -2.81 -0.92
N PHE A 436 24.53 -2.08 -2.02
CA PHE A 436 23.21 -1.67 -2.48
C PHE A 436 22.28 -2.84 -2.77
N ARG A 437 22.78 -3.91 -3.41
CA ARG A 437 22.00 -5.15 -3.60
C ARG A 437 21.56 -5.77 -2.28
N SER A 438 22.46 -5.86 -1.29
CA SER A 438 22.10 -6.36 0.05
C SER A 438 21.07 -5.46 0.73
N PHE A 439 21.15 -4.14 0.56
CA PHE A 439 20.17 -3.22 1.15
C PHE A 439 18.77 -3.40 0.57
N GLU A 440 18.67 -3.70 -0.73
CA GLU A 440 17.40 -4.02 -1.40
C GLU A 440 16.83 -5.37 -0.95
N GLU A 441 17.67 -6.40 -0.88
CA GLU A 441 17.27 -7.76 -0.48
C GLU A 441 16.84 -7.83 0.99
N ASP A 442 17.53 -7.10 1.87
CA ASP A 442 17.28 -7.10 3.31
C ASP A 442 16.26 -6.05 3.76
N TYR A 443 15.79 -5.19 2.83
CA TYR A 443 14.96 -4.01 3.12
C TYR A 443 15.58 -3.14 4.22
N SER A 444 16.88 -2.87 4.07
CA SER A 444 17.69 -2.25 5.12
C SER A 444 17.24 -0.83 5.45
N THR A 445 17.25 -0.52 6.74
CA THR A 445 17.11 0.84 7.28
C THR A 445 18.40 1.63 7.06
N ASP A 446 18.32 2.96 7.06
CA ASP A 446 19.50 3.84 6.96
C ASP A 446 20.61 3.46 7.96
N ARG A 447 20.23 3.14 9.20
CA ARG A 447 21.18 2.70 10.22
C ARG A 447 21.92 1.43 9.81
N GLN A 448 21.20 0.42 9.32
CA GLN A 448 21.80 -0.84 8.86
C GLN A 448 22.72 -0.60 7.67
N CYS A 449 22.33 0.27 6.74
CA CYS A 449 23.17 0.60 5.60
C CYS A 449 24.48 1.29 6.03
N ILE A 450 24.41 2.24 6.97
CA ILE A 450 25.59 2.92 7.54
C ILE A 450 26.50 1.91 8.25
N GLU A 451 25.93 1.05 9.10
CA GLU A 451 26.69 0.02 9.80
C GLU A 451 27.41 -0.94 8.83
N ALA A 452 26.77 -1.29 7.71
CA ALA A 452 27.37 -2.17 6.71
C ALA A 452 28.60 -1.54 6.04
N PHE A 453 28.54 -0.27 5.65
CA PHE A 453 29.71 0.46 5.13
C PHE A 453 30.82 0.61 6.18
N MET A 454 30.47 0.93 7.43
CA MET A 454 31.45 1.05 8.51
C MET A 454 32.17 -0.28 8.80
N ARG A 455 31.46 -1.43 8.72
CA ARG A 455 32.05 -2.77 8.89
C ARG A 455 33.04 -3.11 7.78
N CYS A 456 32.75 -2.75 6.54
CA CYS A 456 33.69 -2.94 5.42
C CYS A 456 35.02 -2.22 5.67
N ARG A 457 34.95 -0.97 6.16
CA ARG A 457 36.15 -0.21 6.51
C ARG A 457 36.91 -0.79 7.70
N GLY A 458 36.21 -1.38 8.67
CA GLY A 458 36.81 -2.04 9.83
C GLY A 458 37.59 -3.32 9.50
N ARG A 459 37.22 -4.04 8.43
CA ARG A 459 37.91 -5.26 7.99
C ARG A 459 39.29 -5.00 7.37
N GLU A 460 39.57 -3.79 6.90
CA GLU A 460 40.91 -3.41 6.44
C GLU A 460 41.88 -3.07 7.57
N ARG A 461 41.38 -2.80 8.80
CA ARG A 461 42.23 -2.50 9.97
C ARG A 461 42.61 -3.73 10.81
N SER A 462 42.25 -4.95 10.40
CA SER A 462 42.61 -6.19 11.10
C SER A 462 43.82 -6.92 10.51
N TRP A 463 44.70 -6.21 9.81
CA TRP A 463 46.04 -6.70 9.44
C TRP A 463 47.08 -5.74 9.99
N PHE A 464 47.47 -5.96 11.24
CA PHE A 464 48.83 -5.93 11.80
C PHE A 464 48.70 -6.31 13.30
N PRO A 465 49.66 -7.09 13.84
CA PRO A 465 49.45 -8.03 14.94
C PRO A 465 49.17 -7.40 16.30
#